data_AF-A0A920QUH3-F1
#
_entry.id   AF-A0A920QUH3-F1
#
_cell.length_a   1.000
_cell.length_b   1.000
_cell.length_c   1.000
_cell.angle_alpha   90.00
_cell.angle_beta   90.00
_cell.angle_gamma   90.00
#
_symmetry.space_group_name_H-M   'P 1'
#
loop_
_entity.id
_entity.type
_entity.pdbx_description
1 polymer ?
#
loop_
_entity_poly.entity_id
_entity_poly.type
_entity_poly.pdbx_seq_one_letter_code
_entity_poly.pdbx_strand_id
1 'polypeptide(L)' 'MSEYMERHTVSRLIGAPPGYVGFDQGGLMTEAITKNPHCVLLLDEIEKAHPEVFNILLQVMDHGCYG' A
#
# COMPACT_ATOMS: atom_id res chain seq x y z
N MET A 1 -10.23 -6.18 0.18
CA MET A 1 -9.05 -5.87 -0.65
C MET A 1 -9.19 -6.43 -2.06
N SER A 2 -10.41 -6.77 -2.49
CA SER A 2 -10.73 -7.27 -3.84
C SER A 2 -10.27 -6.33 -4.97
N GLU A 3 -10.18 -5.02 -4.73
CA GLU A 3 -9.70 -4.03 -5.71
C GLU A 3 -8.17 -4.07 -5.95
N TYR A 4 -7.43 -4.73 -5.06
CA TYR A 4 -5.97 -4.83 -5.06
C TYR A 4 -5.49 -6.26 -5.37
N MET A 5 -6.28 -7.03 -6.12
CA MET A 5 -5.97 -8.40 -6.55
C MET A 5 -4.87 -8.47 -7.61
N GLU A 6 -4.72 -7.43 -8.42
CA GLU A 6 -3.82 -7.42 -9.56
C GLU A 6 -2.59 -6.55 -9.28
N ARG A 7 -1.43 -6.96 -9.80
CA ARG A 7 -0.17 -6.28 -9.52
C ARG A 7 -0.18 -4.78 -9.84
N HIS A 8 -0.79 -4.39 -10.95
CA HIS A 8 -0.84 -2.98 -11.35
C HIS A 8 -1.77 -2.14 -10.46
N THR A 9 -2.73 -2.76 -9.78
CA THR A 9 -3.62 -2.05 -8.85
C THR A 9 -2.95 -1.84 -7.49
N VAL A 10 -2.00 -2.71 -7.10
CA VAL A 10 -1.15 -2.52 -5.90
C VAL A 10 -0.38 -1.19 -5.96
N SER A 11 0.17 -0.83 -7.12
CA SER A 11 0.89 0.44 -7.27
C SER A 11 0.01 1.68 -6.99
N ARG A 12 -1.32 1.59 -7.12
CA ARG A 12 -2.23 2.68 -6.73
C ARG A 12 -2.36 2.81 -5.21
N LEU A 13 -2.22 1.69 -4.48
CA LEU A 13 -2.33 1.67 -3.02
C LEU A 13 -1.08 2.26 -2.36
N ILE A 14 0.10 1.90 -2.84
CA ILE A 14 1.39 2.22 -2.20
C ILE A 14 2.25 3.25 -2.95
N GLY A 15 1.94 3.52 -4.21
CA GLY A 15 2.75 4.32 -5.10
C GLY A 15 3.42 3.44 -6.16
N ALA A 16 3.68 4.01 -7.34
CA ALA A 16 4.45 3.32 -8.35
C ALA A 16 5.93 3.31 -7.95
N PRO A 17 6.72 2.29 -8.33
CA PRO A 17 8.17 2.28 -8.10
C PRO A 17 8.91 3.27 -9.05
N PRO A 18 10.17 3.64 -8.75
CA PRO A 18 10.95 4.53 -9.59
C PRO A 18 11.01 4.05 -11.05
N GLY A 19 10.76 4.96 -12.00
CA GLY A 19 10.75 4.65 -13.44
C GLY A 19 9.39 4.19 -14.00
N TYR A 20 8.35 4.13 -13.17
CA TYR A 20 6.97 3.87 -13.61
C TYR A 20 6.13 5.14 -13.60
N VAL A 21 5.11 5.19 -14.47
CA VAL A 21 4.13 6.29 -14.50
C VAL A 21 3.43 6.37 -13.15
N GLY A 22 3.43 7.55 -12.54
CA GLY A 22 2.85 7.77 -11.21
C GLY A 22 3.82 7.59 -10.04
N PHE A 23 5.15 7.49 -10.29
CA PHE A 23 6.15 7.44 -9.20
C PHE A 23 6.09 8.67 -8.29
N ASP A 24 5.89 9.86 -8.87
CA ASP A 24 5.79 11.11 -8.11
C ASP A 24 4.41 11.31 -7.46
N GLN A 25 3.44 10.42 -7.74
CA GLN A 25 2.13 10.39 -7.10
C GLN A 25 2.20 9.33 -6.00
N GLY A 26 2.08 9.75 -4.73
CA GLY A 26 2.08 8.82 -3.62
C GLY A 26 0.94 7.81 -3.74
N GLY A 27 1.08 6.67 -3.07
CA GLY A 27 -0.01 5.71 -2.96
C GLY A 27 -1.15 6.24 -2.10
N LEU A 28 -2.36 5.78 -2.40
CA LEU A 28 -3.56 6.11 -1.62
C LEU A 28 -3.39 5.83 -0.12
N MET A 29 -2.79 4.69 0.24
CA MET A 29 -2.52 4.32 1.63
C MET A 29 -1.41 5.17 2.24
N THR A 30 -0.29 5.34 1.53
CA THR A 30 0.87 6.10 2.03
C THR A 30 0.53 7.58 2.24
N GLU A 31 -0.25 8.18 1.34
CA GLU A 31 -0.72 9.56 1.48
C GLU A 31 -1.71 9.72 2.65
N ALA A 32 -2.65 8.78 2.79
CA ALA A 32 -3.63 8.80 3.88
C ALA A 32 -2.96 8.71 5.25
N ILE A 33 -1.98 7.81 5.41
CA ILE A 33 -1.22 7.65 6.67
C ILE A 33 -0.34 8.87 6.92
N THR A 34 0.33 9.41 5.89
CA THR A 34 1.16 10.61 6.03
C THR A 34 0.34 11.82 6.49
N LYS A 35 -0.89 11.96 5.97
CA LYS A 35 -1.81 13.04 6.35
C LYS A 35 -2.44 12.85 7.72
N ASN A 36 -2.68 11.60 8.14
CA ASN A 36 -3.22 11.26 9.46
C ASN A 36 -2.40 10.12 10.11
N PRO A 37 -1.26 10.43 10.76
CA PRO A 37 -0.35 9.41 11.29
C PRO A 37 -0.95 8.57 12.43
N HIS A 38 -1.91 9.13 13.17
CA HIS A 38 -2.60 8.44 14.26
C HIS A 38 -3.99 8.02 13.81
N CYS A 39 -4.03 6.96 13.01
CA CYS A 39 -5.27 6.41 12.47
C CYS A 39 -5.37 4.89 12.68
N VAL A 40 -6.57 4.36 12.47
CA VAL A 40 -6.80 2.91 12.38
C VAL A 40 -6.94 2.55 10.92
N LEU A 41 -6.04 1.71 10.42
CA LEU A 41 -6.10 1.18 9.07
C LEU A 41 -6.91 -0.13 9.07
N LEU A 42 -8.12 -0.08 8.53
CA LEU A 42 -8.95 -1.27 8.33
C LEU A 42 -8.69 -1.86 6.94
N LEU A 43 -8.32 -3.13 6.90
CA LEU A 43 -8.13 -3.90 5.67
C LEU A 43 -9.21 -4.97 5.59
N ASP A 44 -10.31 -4.66 4.92
CA ASP A 44 -11.40 -5.62 4.71
C ASP A 44 -11.01 -6.67 3.65
N GLU A 45 -11.54 -7.90 3.70
CA GLU A 45 -11.24 -9.02 2.77
C GLU A 45 -9.75 -9.12 2.37
N ILE A 46 -8.83 -9.08 3.35
CA ILE A 46 -7.37 -9.06 3.10
C ILE A 46 -6.88 -10.32 2.38
N GLU A 47 -7.56 -11.45 2.57
CA GLU A 47 -7.24 -12.74 1.93
C GLU A 47 -7.35 -12.71 0.40
N LYS A 48 -8.05 -11.71 -0.16
CA LYS A 48 -8.16 -11.50 -1.61
C LYS A 48 -7.06 -10.61 -2.16
N ALA A 49 -6.25 -9.93 -1.34
CA ALA A 49 -5.21 -9.03 -1.82
C ALA A 49 -4.12 -9.77 -2.60
N HIS A 50 -3.48 -9.06 -3.54
CA HIS A 50 -2.29 -9.57 -4.22
C HIS A 50 -1.17 -9.87 -3.20
N PRO A 51 -0.38 -10.95 -3.37
CA PRO A 51 0.69 -11.31 -2.44
C PRO A 51 1.71 -10.19 -2.12
N GLU A 52 1.92 -9.27 -3.06
CA GLU A 52 2.80 -8.11 -2.86
C GLU A 52 2.33 -7.18 -1.73
N VAL A 53 1.01 -7.06 -1.52
CA VAL A 53 0.44 -6.31 -0.38
C VAL A 53 0.90 -6.92 0.95
N PHE A 54 0.94 -8.26 1.05
CA PHE A 54 1.40 -8.92 2.25
C PHE A 54 2.88 -8.66 2.53
N ASN A 55 3.73 -8.66 1.49
CA ASN A 55 5.15 -8.34 1.66
C ASN A 55 5.36 -6.94 2.24
N ILE A 56 4.56 -5.98 1.78
CA ILE A 56 4.59 -4.60 2.29
C ILE A 56 4.13 -4.54 3.74
N LEU A 57 3.00 -5.19 4.06
CA LEU A 57 2.49 -5.22 5.42
C LEU A 57 3.48 -5.88 6.39
N LEU A 58 4.19 -6.92 5.95
CA LEU A 58 5.26 -7.55 6.73
C LEU A 58 6.38 -6.55 7.03
N GLN A 59 6.83 -5.76 6.04
CA GLN A 59 7.83 -4.71 6.27
C GLN A 59 7.33 -3.62 7.24
N VAL A 60 6.07 -3.20 7.10
CA VAL A 60 5.46 -2.22 8.00
C VAL A 60 5.39 -2.75 9.43
N MET A 61 5.04 -4.03 9.62
CA MET A 61 5.00 -4.65 10.94
C MET A 61 6.37 -4.85 11.56
N ASP A 62 7.42 -5.04 10.75
CA ASP A 62 8.81 -5.22 11.23
C ASP A 62 9.47 -3.87 11.58
N HIS A 63 9.36 -2.88 10.69
CA HIS A 63 10.08 -1.61 10.83
C HIS A 63 9.24 -0.46 11.37
N GLY A 64 7.91 -0.58 11.36
CA GLY A 64 6.99 0.52 11.69
C GLY A 64 6.94 1.64 10.65
N CYS A 65 7.63 1.48 9.51
CA CYS A 65 7.66 2.44 8.41
C CYS A 65 7.69 1.72 7.04
N TYR A 66 7.31 2.46 6.00
CA TYR A 66 7.37 2.03 4.60
C TYR A 66 8.01 3.15 3.78
N GLY A 67 9.06 2.83 3.01
CA GLY A 67 9.85 3.78 2.22
C GLY A 67 10.98 3.13 1.45
#